data_AF-A0A7C2X9Z3-F1
#
_entry.id   AF-A0A7C2X9Z3-F1
#
_cell.length_a   1.000
_cell.length_b   1.000
_cell.length_c   1.000
_cell.angle_alpha   90.00
_cell.angle_beta   90.00
_cell.angle_gamma   90.00
#
_symmetry.space_group_name_H-M   'P 1'
#
loop_
_entity.id
_entity.type
_entity.pdbx_description
1 polymer ?
#
loop_
_entity_poly.entity_id
_entity_poly.type
_entity_poly.pdbx_seq_one_letter_code
_entity_poly.pdbx_strand_id
1 'polypeptide(L)'
;MKGTRAFRSFARAVKGGHAGGFTLLEVIIALVLVAILGTFLVMFMSGVVTRSVEPVLQTQCGCYLHGIMENVTVDYNTLMLTDETPIATLSDRINDGDYADEDHSYTVVTNDRISFVEQAGEMVEQSDSDGDVLKVTLEYQGQRLTSLFAE
;
A
#
# COMPACT_ATOMS: atom_id res chain seq x y z
N MET A 1 -30.86 -15.04 -52.99
CA MET A 1 -30.21 -14.27 -51.91
C MET A 1 -29.32 -13.19 -52.54
N LYS A 2 -29.76 -11.93 -52.52
CA LYS A 2 -28.93 -10.75 -52.82
C LYS A 2 -29.48 -9.58 -52.02
N GLY A 3 -28.99 -9.45 -50.79
CA GLY A 3 -29.17 -8.26 -49.97
C GLY A 3 -27.93 -7.40 -50.09
N THR A 4 -27.98 -6.34 -50.89
CA THR A 4 -26.87 -5.41 -51.06
C THR A 4 -27.21 -4.12 -50.30
N ARG A 5 -26.32 -3.78 -49.37
CA ARG A 5 -26.47 -2.80 -48.31
C ARG A 5 -26.60 -1.37 -48.85
N ALA A 6 -27.60 -0.65 -48.35
CA ALA A 6 -27.62 0.81 -48.40
C ALA A 6 -26.71 1.33 -47.28
N PHE A 7 -25.58 1.95 -47.63
CA PHE A 7 -24.82 2.79 -46.72
C PHE A 7 -24.77 4.19 -47.34
N ARG A 8 -25.71 5.05 -46.92
CA ARG A 8 -25.77 6.43 -47.36
C ARG A 8 -24.63 7.21 -46.70
N SER A 9 -23.81 7.81 -47.55
CA SER A 9 -22.79 8.81 -47.24
C SER A 9 -23.33 9.89 -46.29
N PHE A 10 -22.73 9.98 -45.10
CA PHE A 10 -22.80 11.18 -44.25
C PHE A 10 -21.59 12.05 -44.60
N ALA A 11 -21.70 12.81 -45.68
CA ALA A 11 -20.84 13.95 -45.93
C ALA A 11 -21.72 15.20 -45.96
N ARG A 12 -22.03 15.73 -44.78
CA ARG A 12 -22.64 17.06 -44.66
C ARG A 12 -21.54 18.08 -44.90
N ALA A 13 -21.59 18.75 -46.06
CA ALA A 13 -20.75 19.87 -46.38
C ALA A 13 -20.94 20.98 -45.33
N VAL A 14 -19.89 21.28 -44.57
CA VAL A 14 -19.78 22.57 -43.86
C VAL A 14 -19.44 23.61 -44.93
N LYS A 15 -20.46 24.39 -45.31
CA LYS A 15 -20.31 25.53 -46.20
C LYS A 15 -20.26 26.79 -45.34
N GLY A 16 -19.11 27.44 -45.29
CA GLY A 16 -18.94 28.76 -44.71
C GLY A 16 -17.51 29.03 -44.26
N GLY A 17 -16.76 29.81 -45.03
CA GLY A 17 -15.47 30.33 -44.61
C GLY A 17 -14.90 31.26 -45.68
N HIS A 18 -15.01 32.57 -45.44
CA HIS A 18 -14.37 33.60 -46.26
C HIS A 18 -12.85 33.41 -46.22
N ALA A 19 -12.17 33.66 -47.34
CA ALA A 19 -10.72 33.81 -47.37
C ALA A 19 -10.33 35.12 -46.67
N GLY A 20 -10.37 35.12 -45.34
CA GLY A 20 -9.94 36.23 -44.48
C GLY A 20 -8.66 35.82 -43.75
N GLY A 21 -7.64 36.68 -43.80
CA GLY A 21 -6.40 36.48 -43.04
C GLY A 21 -6.66 36.44 -41.53
N PHE A 22 -5.74 35.80 -40.80
CA PHE A 22 -5.76 35.73 -39.33
C PHE A 22 -5.87 37.13 -38.73
N THR A 23 -6.90 37.35 -37.92
CA THR A 23 -6.99 38.59 -37.15
C THR A 23 -6.07 38.50 -35.93
N LEU A 24 -5.44 39.61 -35.56
CA LEU A 24 -4.56 39.67 -34.38
C LEU A 24 -5.30 39.23 -33.11
N LEU A 25 -6.59 39.55 -33.01
CA LEU A 25 -7.44 39.20 -31.88
C LEU A 25 -7.65 37.68 -31.77
N GLU A 26 -7.92 36.99 -32.88
CA GLU A 26 -8.11 35.53 -32.90
C GLU A 26 -6.86 34.78 -32.44
N VAL A 27 -5.68 35.24 -32.86
CA VAL A 27 -4.40 34.66 -32.44
C VAL A 27 -4.18 34.82 -30.94
N ILE A 28 -4.46 36.00 -30.37
CA ILE A 28 -4.32 36.24 -28.93
C ILE A 28 -5.30 35.35 -28.14
N ILE A 29 -6.57 35.27 -28.56
CA ILE A 29 -7.58 34.45 -27.88
C ILE A 29 -7.20 32.97 -27.94
N ALA A 30 -6.75 32.46 -29.09
CA ALA A 30 -6.32 31.08 -29.24
C ALA A 30 -5.12 30.75 -28.33
N LEU A 31 -4.13 31.64 -28.25
CA LEU A 31 -2.97 31.46 -27.37
C LEU A 31 -3.36 31.44 -25.89
N VAL A 32 -4.28 32.32 -25.47
CA VAL A 32 -4.78 32.34 -24.09
C VAL A 32 -5.54 31.05 -23.76
N LEU A 33 -6.38 30.57 -24.67
CA LEU A 33 -7.11 29.31 -24.48
C LEU A 33 -6.16 28.11 -24.40
N VAL A 34 -5.15 28.04 -25.28
CA VAL A 34 -4.13 27.00 -25.24
C VAL A 34 -3.31 27.06 -23.96
N ALA A 35 -2.98 28.26 -23.46
CA ALA A 35 -2.27 28.42 -22.20
C ALA A 35 -3.09 27.91 -21.00
N ILE A 36 -4.37 28.25 -20.92
CA ILE A 36 -5.26 27.80 -19.84
C ILE A 36 -5.49 26.28 -19.91
N LEU A 37 -5.70 25.72 -21.10
CA LEU A 37 -5.88 24.27 -21.26
C LEU A 37 -4.57 23.52 -20.98
N GLY A 38 -3.43 24.08 -21.37
CA GLY A 38 -2.11 23.54 -21.09
C GLY A 38 -1.78 23.50 -19.60
N THR A 39 -2.12 24.55 -18.85
CA THR A 39 -1.89 24.56 -17.39
C THR A 39 -2.74 23.53 -16.67
N PHE A 40 -4.01 23.35 -17.07
CA PHE A 40 -4.85 22.29 -16.52
C PHE A 40 -4.30 20.89 -16.83
N LEU A 41 -3.80 20.66 -18.04
CA LEU A 41 -3.17 19.38 -18.41
C LEU A 41 -1.94 19.07 -17.53
N VAL A 42 -1.07 20.06 -17.32
CA VAL A 42 0.12 19.90 -16.47
C VAL A 42 -0.26 19.64 -15.00
N MET A 43 -1.26 20.36 -14.48
CA MET A 43 -1.76 20.13 -13.11
C MET A 43 -2.28 18.71 -12.91
N PHE A 44 -3.02 18.15 -13.89
CA PHE A 44 -3.51 16.78 -13.80
C PHE A 44 -2.40 15.73 -13.96
N MET A 45 -1.39 15.95 -14.80
CA MET A 45 -0.28 14.99 -14.94
C MET A 45 0.69 15.01 -13.76
N SER A 46 0.91 16.18 -13.15
CA SER A 46 1.86 16.35 -12.04
C SER A 46 1.54 15.46 -10.84
N GLY A 47 0.27 15.34 -10.45
CA GLY A 47 -0.13 14.54 -9.29
C GLY A 47 -0.20 13.03 -9.52
N VAL A 48 -0.52 12.59 -10.75
CA VAL A 48 -0.78 11.18 -11.05
C VAL A 48 0.51 10.42 -11.34
N VAL A 49 1.47 11.04 -12.03
CA VAL A 49 2.75 10.39 -12.37
C VAL A 49 3.64 10.23 -11.12
N THR A 50 3.67 11.23 -10.24
CA THR A 50 4.55 11.23 -9.07
C THR A 50 4.14 10.24 -7.98
N ARG A 51 2.84 9.93 -7.86
CA ARG A 51 2.31 9.02 -6.83
C ARG A 51 2.11 7.58 -7.30
N SER A 52 2.39 7.28 -8.58
CA SER A 52 2.17 5.94 -9.15
C SER A 52 3.11 4.87 -8.61
N VAL A 53 4.28 5.26 -8.07
CA VAL A 53 5.25 4.33 -7.49
C VAL A 53 4.95 3.99 -6.02
N GLU A 54 4.28 4.88 -5.31
CA GLU A 54 3.94 4.73 -3.89
C GLU A 54 3.14 3.45 -3.58
N PRO A 55 2.05 3.09 -4.30
CA PRO A 55 1.30 1.88 -3.99
C PRO A 55 2.10 0.59 -4.25
N VAL A 56 3.04 0.62 -5.20
CA VAL A 56 3.91 -0.52 -5.50
C VAL A 56 4.94 -0.71 -4.39
N LEU A 57 5.59 0.37 -3.96
CA LEU A 57 6.54 0.34 -2.86
C LEU A 57 5.86 -0.10 -1.56
N GLN A 58 4.66 0.41 -1.28
CA GLN A 58 3.89 -0.03 -0.14
C GLN A 58 3.54 -1.53 -0.23
N THR A 59 3.07 -2.00 -1.38
CA THR A 59 2.74 -3.43 -1.52
C THR A 59 3.99 -4.30 -1.31
N GLN A 60 5.13 -3.89 -1.87
CA GLN A 60 6.40 -4.62 -1.71
C GLN A 60 6.85 -4.67 -0.25
N CYS A 61 6.81 -3.54 0.47
CA CYS A 61 7.15 -3.48 1.89
C CYS A 61 6.22 -4.37 2.73
N GLY A 62 4.93 -4.42 2.40
CA GLY A 62 3.95 -5.25 3.09
C GLY A 62 4.13 -6.74 2.84
N CYS A 63 4.42 -7.14 1.59
CA CYS A 63 4.74 -8.52 1.27
C CYS A 63 6.00 -9.00 2.00
N TYR A 64 7.03 -8.14 2.09
CA TYR A 64 8.25 -8.47 2.82
C TYR A 64 7.97 -8.68 4.31
N LEU A 65 7.27 -7.73 4.95
CA LEU A 65 6.89 -7.83 6.36
C LEU A 65 6.01 -9.06 6.64
N HIS A 66 5.12 -9.41 5.71
CA HIS A 66 4.31 -10.62 5.81
C HIS A 66 5.15 -11.89 5.73
N GLY A 67 6.14 -11.94 4.83
CA GLY A 67 7.07 -13.07 4.73
C GLY A 67 7.90 -13.27 6.01
N ILE A 68 8.34 -12.18 6.65
CA ILE A 68 9.00 -12.26 7.97
C ILE A 68 8.05 -12.88 9.00
N MET A 69 6.80 -12.41 9.06
CA MET A 69 5.83 -12.92 10.03
C MET A 69 5.45 -14.38 9.76
N GLU A 70 5.48 -14.83 8.51
CA GLU A 70 5.33 -16.24 8.15
C GLU A 70 6.49 -17.07 8.72
N ASN A 71 7.73 -16.61 8.56
CA ASN A 71 8.90 -17.27 9.14
C ASN A 71 8.81 -17.35 10.67
N VAL A 72 8.41 -16.26 11.34
CA VAL A 72 8.17 -16.22 12.79
C VAL A 72 7.09 -17.24 13.18
N THR A 73 6.00 -17.34 12.41
CA THR A 73 4.90 -18.27 12.67
C THR A 73 5.33 -19.73 12.47
N VAL A 74 6.17 -20.01 11.47
CA VAL A 74 6.73 -21.34 11.24
C VAL A 74 7.67 -21.74 12.38
N ASP A 75 8.53 -20.82 12.83
CA ASP A 75 9.42 -21.09 13.94
C ASP A 75 8.65 -21.29 15.25
N TYR A 76 7.63 -20.47 15.50
CA TYR A 76 6.71 -20.65 16.63
C TYR A 76 6.09 -22.06 16.67
N ASN A 77 5.54 -22.53 15.55
CA ASN A 77 4.97 -23.88 15.46
C ASN A 77 6.02 -24.97 15.69
N THR A 78 7.28 -24.73 15.31
CA THR A 78 8.38 -25.66 15.53
C THR A 78 8.81 -25.67 17.00
N LEU A 79 8.94 -24.50 17.62
CA LEU A 79 9.29 -24.33 19.03
C LEU A 79 8.24 -24.96 19.94
N MET A 80 6.95 -24.80 19.62
CA MET A 80 5.85 -25.43 20.37
C MET A 80 5.93 -26.97 20.42
N LEU A 81 6.66 -27.61 19.51
CA LEU A 81 6.84 -29.06 19.48
C LEU A 81 8.20 -29.52 20.03
N THR A 82 9.17 -28.62 20.17
CA THR A 82 10.58 -28.98 20.38
C THR A 82 11.21 -28.35 21.62
N ASP A 83 10.68 -27.23 22.08
CA ASP A 83 11.21 -26.44 23.19
C ASP A 83 10.31 -26.55 24.43
N GLU A 84 10.90 -26.41 25.62
CA GLU A 84 10.17 -26.34 26.89
C GLU A 84 9.61 -24.93 27.16
N THR A 85 10.21 -23.89 26.54
CA THR A 85 9.80 -22.48 26.69
C THR A 85 9.65 -21.77 25.34
N PRO A 86 8.71 -22.19 24.47
CA PRO A 86 8.62 -21.75 23.08
C PRO A 86 8.40 -20.24 22.92
N ILE A 87 7.59 -19.62 23.77
CA ILE A 87 7.29 -18.18 23.71
C ILE A 87 8.51 -17.33 24.08
N ALA A 88 9.29 -17.75 25.08
CA ALA A 88 10.50 -17.04 25.49
C ALA A 88 11.58 -17.09 24.39
N THR A 89 11.84 -18.29 23.86
CA THR A 89 12.79 -18.48 22.76
C THR A 89 12.38 -17.70 21.51
N LEU A 90 11.08 -17.68 21.17
CA LEU A 90 10.58 -16.90 20.04
C LEU A 90 10.80 -15.40 20.24
N SER A 91 10.50 -14.89 21.45
CA SER A 91 10.67 -13.48 21.78
C SER A 91 12.13 -13.03 21.64
N ASP A 92 13.08 -13.84 22.12
CA ASP A 92 14.51 -13.57 22.01
C ASP A 92 14.96 -13.51 20.54
N ARG A 93 14.57 -14.50 19.72
CA ARG A 93 14.90 -14.53 18.28
C ARG A 93 14.32 -13.34 17.51
N ILE A 94 13.10 -12.91 17.86
CA ILE A 94 12.48 -11.73 17.24
C ILE A 94 13.29 -10.47 17.56
N ASN A 95 13.75 -10.32 18.81
CA ASN A 95 14.54 -9.18 19.26
C ASN A 95 15.96 -9.18 18.69
N ASP A 96 16.56 -10.35 18.48
CA ASP A 96 17.89 -10.48 17.87
C ASP A 96 17.87 -10.22 16.36
N GLY A 97 16.67 -10.29 15.74
CA GLY A 97 16.48 -10.00 14.32
C GLY A 97 16.75 -11.21 13.43
N ASP A 98 16.67 -12.43 13.96
CA ASP A 98 16.99 -13.68 13.25
C ASP A 98 16.17 -13.93 11.99
N TYR A 99 15.05 -13.22 11.83
CA TYR A 99 14.13 -13.35 10.70
C TYR A 99 14.33 -12.26 9.63
N ALA A 100 15.25 -11.32 9.87
CA ALA A 100 15.55 -10.24 8.94
C ALA A 100 16.61 -10.66 7.92
N ASP A 101 16.48 -10.13 6.70
CA ASP A 101 17.54 -10.19 5.70
C ASP A 101 18.63 -9.14 6.00
N GLU A 102 19.88 -9.38 5.59
CA GLU A 102 21.04 -8.51 5.85
C GLU A 102 20.82 -7.08 5.31
N ASP A 103 20.11 -6.96 4.18
CA ASP A 103 19.82 -5.69 3.52
C ASP A 103 18.49 -5.04 3.96
N HIS A 104 17.64 -5.77 4.70
CA HIS A 104 16.26 -5.35 4.99
C HIS A 104 15.85 -5.65 6.43
N SER A 105 16.47 -4.95 7.39
CA SER A 105 16.12 -5.04 8.81
C SER A 105 14.71 -4.50 9.12
N TYR A 106 13.96 -5.20 9.97
CA TYR A 106 12.69 -4.74 10.53
C TYR A 106 12.90 -4.21 11.95
N THR A 107 12.00 -3.35 12.41
CA THR A 107 12.01 -2.84 13.79
C THR A 107 10.95 -3.56 14.61
N VAL A 108 11.32 -4.05 15.79
CA VAL A 108 10.36 -4.57 16.76
C VAL A 108 9.74 -3.39 17.51
N VAL A 109 8.43 -3.20 17.37
CA VAL A 109 7.70 -2.12 18.08
C VAL A 109 7.07 -2.60 19.37
N THR A 110 6.62 -3.86 19.39
CA THR A 110 6.04 -4.49 20.57
C THR A 110 6.42 -5.95 20.54
N ASN A 111 6.89 -6.47 21.65
CA ASN A 111 7.20 -7.88 21.83
C ASN A 111 7.01 -8.24 23.30
N ASP A 112 5.77 -8.05 23.75
CA ASP A 112 5.40 -8.16 25.16
C ASP A 112 4.42 -9.30 25.33
N ARG A 113 4.55 -10.01 26.45
CA ARG A 113 3.54 -10.96 26.90
C ARG A 113 2.39 -10.18 27.53
N ILE A 114 1.17 -10.62 27.26
CA ILE A 114 -0.07 -9.98 27.69
C ILE A 114 -0.99 -10.99 28.37
N SER A 115 -1.77 -10.50 29.33
CA SER A 115 -2.90 -11.20 29.92
C SER A 115 -4.14 -10.29 29.90
N PHE A 116 -5.32 -10.92 29.94
CA PHE A 116 -6.59 -10.20 30.00
C PHE A 116 -7.14 -10.29 31.40
N VAL A 117 -7.11 -9.16 32.12
CA VAL A 117 -7.58 -9.08 33.51
C VAL A 117 -8.90 -8.33 33.58
N GLU A 118 -9.78 -8.72 34.49
CA GLU A 118 -11.02 -7.98 34.75
C GLU A 118 -10.70 -6.75 35.60
N GLN A 119 -10.97 -5.56 35.06
CA GLN A 119 -10.85 -4.30 35.78
C GLN A 119 -12.18 -3.54 35.67
N ALA A 120 -12.82 -3.33 36.83
CA ALA A 120 -14.09 -2.61 36.94
C ALA A 120 -15.24 -3.16 36.06
N GLY A 121 -15.28 -4.48 35.83
CA GLY A 121 -16.31 -5.15 35.04
C GLY A 121 -16.03 -5.20 33.53
N GLU A 122 -14.86 -4.76 33.08
CA GLU A 122 -14.39 -4.88 31.70
C GLU A 122 -13.09 -5.68 31.63
N MET A 123 -12.88 -6.45 30.56
CA MET A 123 -11.62 -7.16 30.32
C MET A 123 -10.61 -6.20 29.68
N VAL A 124 -9.48 -6.00 30.33
CA VAL A 124 -8.43 -5.07 29.89
C VAL A 124 -7.15 -5.86 29.58
N GLU A 125 -6.49 -5.51 28.47
CA GLU A 125 -5.15 -6.02 28.13
C GLU A 125 -4.13 -5.38 29.06
N GLN A 126 -3.34 -6.21 29.74
CA GLN A 126 -2.25 -5.76 30.59
C GLN A 126 -0.95 -6.49 30.20
N SER A 127 0.16 -5.75 30.20
CA SER A 127 1.50 -6.35 30.07
C SER A 127 1.79 -7.23 31.28
N ASP A 128 2.17 -8.47 31.02
CA ASP A 128 2.34 -9.51 32.04
C ASP A 128 3.47 -10.44 31.61
N SER A 129 4.56 -10.50 32.36
CA SER A 129 5.72 -11.33 32.04
C SER A 129 5.41 -12.83 32.04
N ASP A 130 4.37 -13.22 32.77
CA ASP A 130 3.90 -14.60 32.86
C ASP A 130 2.65 -14.83 31.99
N GLY A 131 2.26 -13.87 31.14
CA GLY A 131 1.08 -13.97 30.29
C GLY A 131 1.19 -15.06 29.22
N ASP A 132 0.11 -15.79 28.99
CA ASP A 132 0.05 -16.92 28.04
C ASP A 132 0.12 -16.47 26.57
N VAL A 133 -0.08 -15.17 26.30
CA VAL A 133 -0.12 -14.62 24.93
C VAL A 133 1.04 -13.66 24.71
N LEU A 134 1.83 -13.90 23.66
CA LEU A 134 2.83 -12.97 23.15
C LEU A 134 2.25 -12.09 22.04
N LYS A 135 2.33 -10.78 22.24
CA LYS A 135 1.94 -9.78 21.25
C LYS A 135 3.18 -9.23 20.55
N VAL A 136 3.29 -9.55 19.27
CA VAL A 136 4.42 -9.14 18.43
C VAL A 136 3.92 -8.11 17.42
N THR A 137 4.55 -6.95 17.38
CA THR A 137 4.33 -5.92 16.35
C THR A 137 5.65 -5.58 15.70
N LEU A 138 5.75 -5.88 14.41
CA LEU A 138 6.91 -5.56 13.58
C LEU A 138 6.61 -4.38 12.69
N GLU A 139 7.60 -3.53 12.45
CA GLU A 139 7.52 -2.37 11.57
C GLU A 139 8.61 -2.43 10.49
N TYR A 140 8.21 -2.18 9.24
CA TYR A 140 9.12 -2.06 8.11
C TYR A 140 8.64 -0.96 7.15
N GLN A 141 9.49 0.03 6.88
CA GLN A 141 9.21 1.15 5.96
C GLN A 141 7.83 1.83 6.19
N GLY A 142 7.47 2.04 7.46
CA GLY A 142 6.19 2.67 7.85
C GLY A 142 4.98 1.75 7.85
N GLN A 143 5.15 0.45 7.56
CA GLN A 143 4.10 -0.55 7.66
C GLN A 143 4.26 -1.37 8.92
N ARG A 144 3.14 -1.67 9.57
CA ARG A 144 3.11 -2.41 10.83
C ARG A 144 2.26 -3.65 10.69
N LEU A 145 2.76 -4.75 11.23
CA LEU A 145 2.06 -6.02 11.27
C LEU A 145 2.09 -6.53 12.70
N THR A 146 0.90 -6.76 13.27
CA THR A 146 0.75 -7.31 14.61
C THR A 146 0.23 -8.73 14.53
N SER A 147 0.86 -9.64 15.27
CA SER A 147 0.42 -11.02 15.46
C SER A 147 0.34 -11.34 16.96
N LEU A 148 -0.52 -12.29 17.29
CA LEU A 148 -0.69 -12.82 18.63
C LEU A 148 -0.35 -14.31 18.59
N PHE A 149 0.55 -14.73 19.48
CA PHE A 149 0.95 -16.13 19.67
C PHE A 149 0.56 -16.55 21.08
N ALA A 150 -0.15 -17.65 21.24
CA ALA A 150 -0.69 -18.07 22.54
C ALA A 150 -0.34 -19.53 22.82
N GLU A 151 0.14 -19.79 24.03
CA GLU A 151 0.46 -21.14 24.53
C GLU A 151 -0.78 -22.04 24.67
#